data_AF-A0A497Q9Z5-F1
#
_entry.id   AF-A0A497Q9Z5-F1
#
_cell.length_a   1.000
_cell.length_b   1.000
_cell.length_c   1.000
_cell.angle_alpha   90.00
_cell.angle_beta   90.00
_cell.angle_gamma   90.00
#
_symmetry.space_group_name_H-M   'P 1'
#
loop_
_entity.id
_entity.type
_entity.pdbx_description
1 polymer ?
#
loop_
_entity_poly.entity_id
_entity_poly.type
_entity_poly.pdbx_seq_one_letter_code
_entity_poly.pdbx_strand_id
1 'polypeptide(L)'
;LLRPLDDHHPDPEVAKIEEELKEAINATGIGPMGLGGDTTVLAVKVDYAMRHPASLPVGVAVQCWAARRSTAVITKDLEVKYLTHPLEGE
;
A
#
# COMPACT_ATOMS: atom_id res chain seq x y z
N LEU A 1 0.17 2.33 2.50
CA LEU A 1 0.91 3.47 1.88
C LEU A 1 2.41 3.24 1.75
N LEU A 2 3.07 2.68 2.78
CA LEU A 2 4.53 2.52 2.76
C LEU A 2 5.00 1.24 2.06
N ARG A 3 4.13 0.23 1.99
CA ARG A 3 4.38 -1.04 1.30
C ARG A 3 4.38 -0.86 -0.23
N PRO A 4 5.25 -1.59 -0.98
CA PRO A 4 5.21 -1.63 -2.44
C PRO A 4 3.85 -2.04 -3.02
N LEU A 5 3.60 -1.70 -4.28
CA LEU A 5 2.32 -1.96 -4.93
C LEU A 5 2.10 -3.46 -5.18
N ASP A 6 3.17 -4.14 -5.56
CA ASP A 6 3.30 -5.57 -5.89
C ASP A 6 3.46 -6.49 -4.65
N ASP A 7 3.54 -5.89 -3.46
CA ASP A 7 3.62 -6.63 -2.21
C ASP A 7 2.26 -7.23 -1.81
N HIS A 8 2.25 -8.35 -1.08
CA HIS A 8 1.03 -8.98 -0.56
C HIS A 8 1.22 -9.31 0.92
N HIS A 9 0.16 -9.23 1.71
CA HIS A 9 0.28 -9.55 3.13
C HIS A 9 0.77 -11.01 3.33
N PRO A 10 1.71 -11.30 4.24
CA PRO A 10 2.25 -12.66 4.42
C PRO A 10 1.22 -13.64 4.99
N ASP A 11 0.24 -13.15 5.75
CA ASP A 11 -0.93 -13.92 6.18
C ASP A 11 -1.92 -14.10 5.02
N PRO A 12 -2.21 -15.34 4.57
CA PRO A 12 -3.09 -15.60 3.43
C PRO A 12 -4.52 -15.07 3.61
N GLU A 13 -5.05 -15.06 4.83
CA GLU A 13 -6.42 -14.59 5.07
C GLU A 13 -6.50 -13.06 4.91
N VAL A 14 -5.47 -12.34 5.36
CA VAL A 14 -5.39 -10.89 5.18
C VAL A 14 -5.12 -10.54 3.72
N ALA A 15 -4.27 -11.29 3.02
CA ALA A 15 -4.03 -11.10 1.59
C ALA A 15 -5.31 -11.29 0.76
N LYS A 16 -6.14 -12.26 1.15
CA LYS A 16 -7.46 -12.46 0.55
C LYS A 16 -8.37 -11.24 0.75
N ILE A 17 -8.39 -10.66 1.96
CA ILE A 17 -9.13 -9.42 2.23
C ILE A 17 -8.60 -8.26 1.37
N GLU A 18 -7.28 -8.13 1.19
CA GLU A 18 -6.69 -7.12 0.30
C GLU A 18 -7.25 -7.24 -1.14
N GLU A 19 -7.33 -8.46 -1.67
CA GLU A 19 -7.84 -8.70 -3.03
C GLU A 19 -9.36 -8.50 -3.13
N GLU A 20 -10.14 -9.04 -2.19
CA GLU A 20 -11.60 -8.87 -2.16
C GLU A 20 -11.98 -7.38 -2.10
N LEU A 21 -11.27 -6.59 -1.30
CA LEU A 21 -11.49 -5.14 -1.24
C LEU A 21 -11.10 -4.44 -2.54
N LYS A 22 -9.98 -4.81 -3.16
CA LYS A 22 -9.55 -4.25 -4.45
C LYS A 22 -10.61 -4.52 -5.53
N GLU A 23 -11.08 -5.76 -5.63
CA GLU A 23 -12.13 -6.16 -6.57
C GLU A 23 -13.43 -5.39 -6.30
N ALA A 24 -13.89 -5.34 -5.05
CA ALA A 24 -15.11 -4.63 -4.67
C ALA A 24 -15.02 -3.13 -4.96
N ILE A 25 -13.88 -2.49 -4.67
CA ILE A 25 -13.69 -1.05 -4.92
C ILE A 25 -13.65 -0.78 -6.43
N ASN A 26 -13.00 -1.62 -7.23
CA ASN A 26 -12.97 -1.44 -8.69
C ASN A 26 -14.34 -1.72 -9.33
N ALA A 27 -15.12 -2.66 -8.80
CA ALA A 27 -16.49 -2.93 -9.23
C ALA A 27 -17.46 -1.75 -9.01
N THR A 28 -17.10 -0.74 -8.21
CA THR A 28 -17.92 0.47 -8.03
C THR A 28 -18.03 1.31 -9.31
N GLY A 29 -17.11 1.15 -10.27
CA GLY A 29 -17.11 1.92 -11.52
C GLY A 29 -16.79 3.42 -11.35
N ILE A 30 -16.31 3.86 -10.18
CA ILE A 30 -15.96 5.26 -9.90
C ILE A 30 -14.80 5.72 -10.80
N GLY A 31 -13.80 4.86 -10.99
CA GLY A 31 -12.65 5.11 -11.85
C GLY A 31 -11.72 6.25 -11.36
N PRO A 32 -10.70 6.58 -12.16
CA PRO A 32 -9.72 7.60 -11.79
C PRO A 32 -10.37 8.98 -11.66
N MET A 33 -10.11 9.65 -10.55
CA MET A 33 -10.66 10.99 -10.24
C MET A 33 -12.20 11.06 -10.19
N GLY A 34 -12.90 9.92 -10.13
CA GLY A 34 -14.36 9.88 -10.16
C GLY A 34 -14.98 10.09 -11.55
N LEU A 35 -14.19 9.93 -12.62
CA LEU A 35 -14.63 10.15 -14.00
C LEU A 35 -15.20 8.90 -14.68
N GLY A 36 -15.42 7.82 -13.92
CA GLY A 36 -15.86 6.53 -14.41
C GLY A 36 -14.72 5.63 -14.87
N GLY A 37 -15.02 4.33 -15.00
CA GLY A 37 -14.11 3.31 -15.53
C GLY A 37 -13.81 2.18 -14.53
N ASP A 38 -13.03 1.21 -14.97
CA ASP A 38 -12.87 -0.08 -14.27
C ASP A 38 -11.82 -0.06 -13.15
N THR A 39 -11.03 1.02 -13.05
CA THR A 39 -9.88 1.07 -12.12
C THR A 39 -9.97 2.31 -11.23
N THR A 40 -10.59 2.12 -10.07
CA THR A 40 -10.65 3.11 -8.98
C THR A 40 -9.39 3.05 -8.11
N VAL A 41 -8.88 1.85 -7.83
CA VAL A 41 -7.68 1.61 -7.02
C VAL A 41 -6.73 0.62 -7.70
N LEU A 42 -5.43 0.86 -7.53
CA LEU A 42 -4.39 -0.03 -8.04
C LEU A 42 -4.10 -1.20 -7.08
N ALA A 43 -4.16 -0.95 -5.77
CA ALA A 43 -4.02 -1.97 -4.75
C ALA A 43 -4.65 -1.50 -3.43
N VAL A 44 -5.03 -2.48 -2.60
CA VAL A 44 -5.39 -2.27 -1.20
C VAL A 44 -4.33 -2.95 -0.34
N LYS A 45 -3.93 -2.32 0.76
CA LYS A 45 -3.01 -2.90 1.75
C LYS A 45 -3.69 -2.89 3.11
N VAL A 46 -3.75 -4.05 3.75
CA VAL A 46 -4.40 -4.25 5.05
C VAL A 46 -3.35 -4.71 6.05
N ASP A 47 -3.50 -4.25 7.28
CA ASP A 47 -2.71 -4.69 8.43
C ASP A 47 -3.61 -4.67 9.66
N TYR A 48 -3.23 -5.39 10.71
CA TYR A 48 -4.00 -5.49 11.94
C TYR A 48 -3.10 -5.46 13.17
N ALA A 49 -3.68 -5.04 14.28
CA ALA A 49 -3.02 -5.04 15.57
C ALA A 49 -3.99 -5.49 16.66
N MET A 50 -3.42 -5.87 17.81
CA MET A 50 -4.20 -6.22 18.99
C MET A 50 -5.00 -5.02 19.48
N ARG A 51 -6.18 -5.28 20.02
CA ARG A 51 -7.14 -4.25 20.43
C ARG A 51 -7.89 -4.68 21.69
N HIS A 52 -8.39 -3.70 22.46
CA HIS A 52 -9.26 -3.98 23.59
C HIS A 52 -10.58 -4.62 23.11
N PRO A 53 -11.12 -5.66 23.77
CA PRO A 53 -12.34 -6.36 23.29
C PRO A 53 -13.56 -5.44 23.10
N ALA A 54 -13.68 -4.39 23.92
CA ALA A 54 -14.77 -3.42 23.86
C ALA A 54 -14.61 -2.31 22.80
N SER A 55 -13.57 -2.36 21.94
CA SER A 55 -13.32 -1.34 20.91
C SER A 55 -12.85 -2.00 19.62
N LEU A 56 -13.10 -1.40 18.46
CA LEU A 56 -12.56 -1.86 17.17
C LEU A 56 -12.08 -0.65 16.36
N PRO A 57 -10.85 -0.18 16.58
CA PRO A 57 -10.30 0.92 15.81
C PRO A 57 -10.03 0.48 14.38
N VAL A 58 -10.46 1.30 13.42
CA VAL A 58 -10.22 1.08 11.98
C VAL A 58 -9.68 2.38 11.39
N GLY A 59 -8.53 2.29 10.74
CA GLY A 59 -7.92 3.41 10.02
C GLY A 59 -7.94 3.14 8.52
N VAL A 60 -8.36 4.14 7.74
CA VAL A 60 -8.29 4.11 6.28
C VAL A 60 -7.42 5.27 5.83
N ALA A 61 -6.41 4.96 5.02
CA ALA A 61 -5.50 5.96 4.48
C ALA A 61 -5.33 5.74 2.96
N VAL A 62 -5.40 6.83 2.21
CA VAL A 62 -5.35 6.80 0.74
C VAL A 62 -4.04 7.39 0.23
N GLN A 63 -3.49 6.79 -0.81
CA GLN A 63 -2.41 7.36 -1.60
C GLN A 63 -3.02 7.98 -2.85
N CYS A 64 -2.71 9.23 -3.14
CA CYS A 64 -3.10 9.82 -4.42
C CYS A 64 -2.18 9.38 -5.56
N TRP A 65 -2.47 9.84 -6.78
CA TRP A 65 -1.63 9.66 -7.96
C TRP A 65 -0.15 10.06 -7.74
N ALA A 66 0.11 11.10 -6.95
CA ALA A 66 1.46 11.57 -6.66
C ALA A 66 2.17 10.68 -5.60
N ALA A 67 2.38 9.42 -5.95
CA ALA A 67 3.01 8.35 -5.19
C ALA A 67 4.50 8.59 -4.91
N ARG A 68 4.82 9.67 -4.19
CA ARG A 68 6.20 10.11 -3.95
C ARG A 68 6.73 9.49 -2.66
N ARG A 69 7.54 8.45 -2.79
CA ARG A 69 8.23 7.78 -1.67
C ARG A 69 9.64 7.41 -2.08
N SER A 70 10.57 7.36 -1.14
CA SER A 70 11.90 6.77 -1.36
C SER A 70 12.37 6.06 -0.10
N THR A 71 13.13 4.99 -0.24
CA THR A 71 13.70 4.23 0.88
C THR A 71 15.22 4.19 0.75
N ALA A 72 15.92 4.42 1.86
CA ALA A 72 17.36 4.29 1.95
C ALA A 72 17.75 3.51 3.20
N VAL A 73 18.89 2.81 3.14
CA VAL A 73 19.51 2.10 4.26
C VAL A 73 20.82 2.79 4.58
N ILE A 74 21.02 3.11 5.87
CA ILE A 74 22.28 3.62 6.40
C ILE A 74 22.99 2.44 7.05
N THR A 75 24.18 2.10 6.57
CA THR A 75 24.97 0.99 7.12
C THR A 75 25.78 1.44 8.34
N LYS A 76 26.34 0.49 9.08
CA LYS A 76 27.27 0.77 10.20
C LYS A 76 28.52 1.55 9.76
N ASP A 77 28.87 1.44 8.48
CA ASP A 77 30.03 2.09 7.86
C ASP A 77 29.69 3.49 7.33
N LEU A 78 28.49 4.00 7.69
CA LEU A 78 27.93 5.30 7.27
C LEU A 78 27.65 5.43 5.77
N GLU A 79 27.62 4.32 5.05
CA GLU A 79 27.21 4.29 3.64
C GLU A 79 25.69 4.40 3.54
N VAL A 80 25.22 5.22 2.61
CA VAL A 80 23.80 5.38 2.31
C VAL A 80 23.47 4.68 1.00
N LYS A 81 22.67 3.62 1.08
CA LYS A 81 22.18 2.90 -0.10
C LYS A 81 20.73 3.26 -0.36
N TYR A 82 20.43 3.88 -1.50
CA TYR A 82 19.05 4.16 -1.91
C TYR A 82 18.43 2.92 -2.55
N LEU A 83 17.41 2.33 -1.90
CA LEU A 83 16.81 1.06 -2.32
C LEU A 83 15.82 1.21 -3.47
N THR A 84 15.10 2.32 -3.54
CA THR A 84 14.02 2.53 -4.52
C THR A 84 14.40 3.47 -5.66
N HIS A 85 15.41 4.32 -5.46
CA HIS A 85 15.90 5.31 -6.42
C HIS A 85 17.43 5.27 -6.41
N PRO A 86 18.07 4.23 -6.98
CA PRO A 86 19.52 4.14 -7.03
C PRO A 86 20.10 5.35 -7.76
N LEU A 87 21.27 5.81 -7.31
CA LEU A 87 21.98 6.90 -7.97
C LEU A 87 22.57 6.38 -9.29
N GLU A 88 22.54 7.19 -10.35
CA GLU A 88 23.10 6.79 -11.64
C GLU A 88 24.59 6.46 -11.50
N GLY A 89 24.97 5.23 -11.83
CA GLY A 89 26.36 4.75 -11.78
C GLY A 89 26.67 3.71 -10.69
N GLU A 90 25.68 3.34 -9.86
CA GLU A 90 25.71 2.16 -8.96
C GLU A 90 25.02 0.93 -9.55
#